data_AF-A0A1X1SWN1-F1
#
_entry.id   AF-A0A1X1SWN1-F1
#
_cell.length_a   1.000
_cell.length_b   1.000
_cell.length_c   1.000
_cell.angle_alpha   90.00
_cell.angle_beta   90.00
_cell.angle_gamma   90.00
#
_symmetry.space_group_name_H-M   'P 1'
#
loop_
_entity.id
_entity.type
_entity.pdbx_description
1 polymer ?
#
loop_
_entity_poly.entity_id
_entity_poly.type
_entity_poly.pdbx_seq_one_letter_code
_entity_poly.pdbx_strand_id
1 'polypeptide(L)'
;MSQGSDDAPTGPITGRVAPPADPPRRRILARDVTAAVLLVVALFLPWNLYFGVGIPGSRAELFAAVGLATLLSLLSLALTKLRAPLNIPYQLLVVAFVVFDVIQTIRSGGGVHVPGGVGPGAWLGIAGSLLAAHPDERSRSAPIIGYASIVLASLSTAFHLCWRVHYALQGGSGLGEQNLAVIATAVVYGAVALAAVLVASRWLPRSTEASRLATSALGASTLLAGILVWLLPVGRDIDAFHGIAQNTSTAGVGYEGYLAWAAGAAIFAPGALMAKRGTAAASAWSAAARKALLLIAVWCLGSVLMRLTDLAVAVALNYPYSRYDTLTLAAFDLATGVLAIWLRVNLANRAVSRRLTTSLCGLLCTLGIARVILGVVLAPRFQEPPTGGGWANPVYGNDLAQQITSTFDVVLCGLALSILAAAVISGRRGPTTRRPRAAHTRTAKPPTPEPATTRIPTRPGGDAPTAVSARPAGSPRIFRGDDSATRQIHLPPAPKPRIYRPPHDPS
;
A
#
# COMPACT_ATOMS: atom_id res chain seq x y z
N MET A 1 28.39 72.65 4.50
CA MET A 1 29.01 71.61 3.65
C MET A 1 29.04 70.32 4.45
N SER A 2 28.44 69.23 3.92
CA SER A 2 28.79 67.80 4.08
C SER A 2 29.10 67.29 5.52
N GLN A 3 28.38 66.34 6.12
CA GLN A 3 28.10 64.98 5.63
C GLN A 3 27.16 64.31 6.64
N GLY A 4 26.09 63.66 6.17
CA GLY A 4 25.14 62.92 7.02
C GLY A 4 25.63 61.50 7.31
N SER A 5 25.52 61.07 8.57
CA SER A 5 25.77 59.70 9.00
C SER A 5 24.49 58.87 8.91
N ASP A 6 24.32 58.14 7.81
CA ASP A 6 23.38 57.03 7.69
C ASP A 6 24.19 55.73 7.58
N ASP A 7 24.65 55.22 8.73
CA ASP A 7 25.19 53.87 8.84
C ASP A 7 24.05 52.92 9.22
N ALA A 8 23.48 52.25 8.22
CA ALA A 8 22.64 51.09 8.43
C ALA A 8 23.54 49.86 8.71
N PRO A 9 23.33 49.10 9.81
CA PRO A 9 24.13 47.93 10.09
C PRO A 9 23.69 46.78 9.16
N THR A 10 24.41 46.58 8.07
CA THR A 10 24.33 45.38 7.22
C THR A 10 25.13 44.24 7.86
N GLY A 11 24.64 43.75 9.00
CA GLY A 11 25.09 42.46 9.52
C GLY A 11 24.66 41.33 8.57
N PRO A 12 25.45 40.26 8.41
CA PRO A 12 25.06 39.12 7.59
C PRO A 12 23.82 38.46 8.21
N ILE A 13 22.71 38.43 7.45
CA ILE A 13 21.55 37.60 7.76
C ILE A 13 21.97 36.15 7.57
N THR A 14 22.72 35.64 8.54
CA THR A 14 22.84 34.22 8.77
C THR A 14 21.46 33.78 9.23
N GLY A 15 20.67 33.27 8.30
CA GLY A 15 19.45 32.56 8.60
C GLY A 15 19.79 31.41 9.53
N ARG A 16 19.75 31.66 10.84
CA ARG A 16 19.86 30.65 11.87
C ARG A 16 18.63 29.77 11.67
N VAL A 17 18.82 28.68 10.93
CA VAL A 17 17.84 27.60 10.83
C VAL A 17 17.53 27.25 12.28
N ALA A 18 16.34 27.62 12.72
CA ALA A 18 15.89 27.29 14.06
C ALA A 18 16.09 25.78 14.24
N PRO A 19 16.71 25.33 15.34
CA PRO A 19 16.86 23.91 15.58
C PRO A 19 15.48 23.25 15.44
N PRO A 20 15.40 22.08 14.79
CA PRO A 20 14.13 21.40 14.62
C PRO A 20 13.46 21.28 15.99
N ALA A 21 12.25 21.82 16.12
CA ALA A 21 11.52 21.79 17.38
C ALA A 21 11.45 20.36 17.90
N ASP A 22 11.83 20.17 19.17
CA ASP A 22 11.82 18.84 19.78
C ASP A 22 10.44 18.19 19.60
N PRO A 23 10.40 16.90 19.20
CA PRO A 23 9.14 16.20 19.09
C PRO A 23 8.46 16.22 20.47
N PRO A 24 7.17 16.56 20.55
CA PRO A 24 6.52 16.75 21.85
C PRO A 24 6.62 15.47 22.67
N ARG A 25 6.97 15.61 23.95
CA ARG A 25 7.27 14.51 24.91
C ARG A 25 6.30 13.32 24.84
N ARG A 26 5.01 13.59 24.61
CA ARG A 26 3.96 12.57 24.42
C ARG A 26 4.23 11.60 23.26
N ARG A 27 4.88 12.06 22.19
CA ARG A 27 5.18 11.25 21.00
C ARG A 27 6.38 10.34 21.20
N ILE A 28 7.41 10.83 21.91
CA ILE A 28 8.53 9.99 22.34
C ILE A 28 7.99 8.88 23.26
N LEU A 29 7.15 9.24 24.23
CA LEU A 29 6.51 8.27 25.11
C LEU A 29 5.67 7.24 24.35
N ALA A 30 4.80 7.66 23.43
CA ALA A 30 3.96 6.74 22.66
C ALA A 30 4.80 5.74 21.84
N ARG A 31 5.91 6.22 21.26
CA ARG A 31 6.86 5.38 20.54
C ARG A 31 7.57 4.41 21.47
N ASP A 32 8.12 4.88 22.58
CA ASP A 32 8.85 4.04 23.55
C ASP A 32 7.92 2.97 24.14
N VAL A 33 6.67 3.31 24.44
CA VAL A 33 5.64 2.36 24.86
C VAL A 33 5.34 1.34 23.75
N THR A 34 5.21 1.79 22.49
CA THR A 34 4.99 0.88 21.36
C THR A 34 6.16 -0.08 21.18
N ALA A 35 7.40 0.42 21.29
CA ALA A 35 8.61 -0.40 21.22
C ALA A 35 8.61 -1.46 22.32
N ALA A 36 8.33 -1.06 23.57
CA ALA A 36 8.25 -1.97 24.71
C ALA A 36 7.17 -3.05 24.52
N VAL A 37 5.97 -2.65 24.08
CA VAL A 37 4.86 -3.59 23.81
C VAL A 37 5.26 -4.60 22.73
N LEU A 38 5.82 -4.15 21.60
CA LEU A 38 6.24 -5.05 20.53
C LEU A 38 7.31 -6.05 20.99
N LEU A 39 8.30 -5.57 21.75
CA LEU A 39 9.36 -6.41 22.32
C LEU A 39 8.81 -7.45 23.31
N VAL A 40 7.89 -7.07 24.19
CA VAL A 40 7.29 -7.98 25.17
C VAL A 40 6.39 -9.00 24.47
N VAL A 41 5.53 -8.57 23.54
CA VAL A 41 4.64 -9.48 22.81
C VAL A 41 5.45 -10.46 21.94
N ALA A 42 6.58 -10.05 21.38
CA ALA A 42 7.47 -10.92 20.62
C ALA A 42 7.96 -12.16 21.40
N LEU A 43 8.04 -12.09 22.74
CA LEU A 43 8.41 -13.23 23.58
C LEU A 43 7.35 -14.33 23.59
N PHE A 44 6.09 -13.97 23.38
CA PHE A 44 4.94 -14.87 23.47
C PHE A 44 4.49 -15.41 22.11
N LEU A 45 5.25 -15.13 21.06
CA LEU A 45 4.96 -15.56 19.69
C LEU A 45 6.04 -16.51 19.18
N PRO A 46 5.74 -17.35 18.19
CA PRO A 46 6.72 -18.24 17.60
C PRO A 46 7.70 -17.44 16.74
N TRP A 47 8.98 -17.79 16.85
CA TRP A 47 10.06 -17.13 16.13
C TRP A 47 10.39 -17.84 14.81
N ASN A 48 10.14 -19.14 14.75
CA ASN A 48 10.15 -19.97 13.55
C ASN A 48 9.38 -21.28 13.84
N LEU A 49 9.35 -22.22 12.90
CA LEU A 49 8.70 -23.53 13.11
C LEU A 49 9.31 -24.39 14.22
N TYR A 50 10.53 -24.11 14.65
CA TYR A 50 11.31 -24.95 15.55
C TYR A 50 11.51 -24.35 16.94
N PHE A 51 11.12 -23.09 17.12
CA PHE A 51 11.37 -22.36 18.35
C PHE A 51 10.34 -21.26 18.60
N GLY A 52 9.81 -21.26 19.82
CA GLY A 52 8.99 -20.19 20.39
C GLY A 52 7.82 -20.73 21.20
N VAL A 53 7.00 -19.83 21.75
CA VAL A 53 5.87 -20.23 22.58
C VAL A 53 4.84 -20.99 21.74
N GLY A 54 4.44 -22.17 22.22
CA GLY A 54 3.54 -23.09 21.50
C GLY A 54 4.22 -23.98 20.46
N ILE A 55 5.55 -23.95 20.36
CA ILE A 55 6.35 -24.85 19.52
C ILE A 55 6.96 -25.97 20.38
N PRO A 56 6.60 -27.25 20.15
CA PRO A 56 7.17 -28.38 20.88
C PRO A 56 8.69 -28.50 20.72
N GLY A 57 9.39 -28.93 21.78
CA GLY A 57 10.84 -29.13 21.73
C GLY A 57 11.69 -27.85 21.74
N SER A 58 11.08 -26.69 21.98
CA SER A 58 11.80 -25.41 22.06
C SER A 58 12.88 -25.42 23.16
N ARG A 59 14.13 -25.07 22.79
CA ARG A 59 15.28 -25.07 23.71
C ARG A 59 15.23 -23.89 24.69
N ALA A 60 15.38 -24.18 25.99
CA ALA A 60 15.40 -23.17 27.06
C ALA A 60 16.53 -22.13 26.89
N GLU A 61 17.68 -22.55 26.37
CA GLU A 61 18.83 -21.67 26.08
C GLU A 61 18.48 -20.58 25.06
N LEU A 62 17.70 -20.91 24.02
CA LEU A 62 17.25 -19.94 23.03
C LEU A 62 16.23 -18.97 23.64
N PHE A 63 15.35 -19.44 24.53
CA PHE A 63 14.47 -18.55 25.30
C PHE A 63 15.27 -17.59 26.17
N ALA A 64 16.33 -18.06 26.82
CA ALA A 64 17.22 -17.20 27.62
C ALA A 64 17.93 -16.16 26.74
N ALA A 65 18.43 -16.55 25.56
CA ALA A 65 19.06 -15.63 24.61
C ALA A 65 18.10 -14.55 24.11
N VAL A 66 16.88 -14.94 23.70
CA VAL A 66 15.82 -14.01 23.30
C VAL A 66 15.43 -13.10 24.47
N GLY A 67 15.25 -13.66 25.67
CA GLY A 67 14.93 -12.92 26.88
C GLY A 67 15.99 -11.86 27.20
N LEU A 68 17.28 -12.24 27.17
CA LEU A 68 18.39 -11.32 27.41
C LEU A 68 18.44 -10.20 26.36
N ALA A 69 18.34 -10.53 25.07
CA ALA A 69 18.31 -9.53 24.01
C ALA A 69 17.12 -8.56 24.16
N THR A 70 15.97 -9.07 24.60
CA THR A 70 14.77 -8.28 24.89
C THR A 70 15.00 -7.34 26.06
N LEU A 71 15.60 -7.83 27.16
CA LEU A 71 15.93 -7.01 28.33
C LEU A 71 16.89 -5.87 27.96
N LEU A 72 17.92 -6.13 27.17
CA LEU A 72 18.84 -5.09 26.68
C LEU A 72 18.09 -4.04 25.85
N SER A 73 17.20 -4.48 24.96
CA SER A 73 16.39 -3.58 24.13
C SER A 73 15.42 -2.74 24.97
N LEU A 74 14.83 -3.29 26.03
CA LEU A 74 13.98 -2.56 26.97
C LEU A 74 14.81 -1.55 27.80
N LEU A 75 15.99 -1.95 28.28
CA LEU A 75 16.89 -1.07 29.02
C LEU A 75 17.34 0.14 28.19
N SER A 76 17.46 -0.06 26.87
CA SER A 76 17.77 1.00 25.90
C SER A 76 16.78 2.18 25.95
N LEU A 77 15.51 1.92 26.30
CA LEU A 77 14.48 2.96 26.42
C LEU A 77 14.78 3.93 27.57
N ALA A 78 15.34 3.42 28.68
CA ALA A 78 15.78 4.21 29.82
C ALA A 78 17.15 4.86 29.61
N LEU A 79 18.08 4.17 28.93
CA LEU A 79 19.45 4.62 28.69
C LEU A 79 19.60 5.26 27.30
N THR A 80 19.13 6.50 27.15
CA THR A 80 19.02 7.19 25.85
C THR A 80 20.33 7.25 25.05
N LYS A 81 21.49 7.41 25.71
CA LYS A 81 22.83 7.42 25.08
C LYS A 81 23.27 6.06 24.54
N LEU A 82 22.67 4.97 25.03
CA LEU A 82 23.00 3.59 24.68
C LEU A 82 21.90 2.92 23.85
N ARG A 83 20.94 3.70 23.30
CA ARG A 83 19.82 3.18 22.51
C ARG A 83 20.28 2.28 21.37
N ALA A 84 21.16 2.77 20.50
CA ALA A 84 21.66 1.97 19.39
C ALA A 84 22.43 0.71 19.84
N PRO A 85 23.50 0.80 20.68
CA PRO A 85 24.30 -0.38 21.01
C PRO A 85 23.51 -1.46 21.77
N LEU A 86 22.57 -1.09 22.63
CA LEU A 86 21.75 -2.05 23.38
C LEU A 86 20.73 -2.80 22.52
N ASN A 87 20.40 -2.29 21.32
CA ASN A 87 19.53 -2.99 20.37
C ASN A 87 20.30 -3.86 19.36
N ILE A 88 21.62 -3.74 19.25
CA ILE A 88 22.46 -4.56 18.35
C ILE A 88 22.27 -6.07 18.64
N PRO A 89 22.30 -6.55 19.91
CA PRO A 89 22.15 -7.98 20.20
C PRO A 89 20.83 -8.56 19.68
N TYR A 90 19.73 -7.81 19.79
CA TYR A 90 18.43 -8.24 19.28
C TYR A 90 18.42 -8.34 17.76
N GLN A 91 18.99 -7.34 17.07
CA GLN A 91 19.08 -7.34 15.61
C GLN A 91 19.95 -8.49 15.11
N LEU A 92 21.08 -8.76 15.76
CA LEU A 92 21.94 -9.90 15.45
C LEU A 92 21.22 -11.23 15.66
N LEU A 93 20.41 -11.35 16.71
CA LEU A 93 19.62 -12.55 16.96
C LEU A 93 18.62 -12.80 15.82
N VAL A 94 17.90 -11.78 15.38
CA VAL A 94 17.00 -11.88 14.21
C VAL A 94 17.76 -12.28 12.95
N VAL A 95 18.94 -11.70 12.70
CA VAL A 95 19.80 -12.10 11.58
C VAL A 95 20.23 -13.57 11.71
N ALA A 96 20.54 -14.05 12.91
CA ALA A 96 20.90 -15.45 13.14
C ALA A 96 19.74 -16.40 12.79
N PHE A 97 18.49 -16.04 13.09
CA PHE A 97 17.31 -16.81 12.67
C PHE A 97 17.15 -16.84 11.14
N VAL A 98 17.38 -15.71 10.46
CA VAL A 98 17.37 -15.65 8.99
C VAL A 98 18.47 -16.53 8.40
N VAL A 99 19.70 -16.44 8.91
CA VAL A 99 20.83 -17.26 8.46
C VAL A 99 20.58 -18.74 8.71
N PHE A 100 20.00 -19.09 9.87
CA PHE A 100 19.61 -20.45 10.19
C PHE A 100 18.60 -21.00 9.17
N ASP A 101 17.59 -20.21 8.79
CA ASP A 101 16.64 -20.61 7.75
C ASP A 101 17.30 -20.79 6.38
N VAL A 102 18.17 -19.87 5.97
CA VAL A 102 18.94 -19.99 4.71
C VAL A 102 19.76 -21.28 4.70
N ILE A 103 20.47 -21.58 5.80
CA ILE A 103 21.25 -22.82 5.93
C ILE A 103 20.36 -24.05 5.83
N GLN A 104 19.21 -24.06 6.51
CA GLN A 104 18.26 -25.17 6.42
C GLN A 104 17.71 -25.34 5.01
N THR A 105 17.32 -24.24 4.36
CA THR A 105 16.85 -24.24 2.97
C THR A 105 17.90 -24.84 2.05
N ILE A 106 19.18 -24.50 2.25
CA ILE A 106 20.30 -25.05 1.47
C ILE A 106 20.54 -26.54 1.74
N ARG A 107 20.57 -26.94 3.01
CA ARG A 107 20.90 -28.32 3.40
C ARG A 107 19.78 -29.31 3.15
N SER A 108 18.54 -28.86 3.30
CA SER A 108 17.34 -29.70 3.25
C SER A 108 16.55 -29.52 1.95
N GLY A 109 17.07 -28.72 1.01
CA GLY A 109 16.43 -28.48 -0.28
C GLY A 109 16.17 -29.78 -1.05
N GLY A 110 14.94 -29.95 -1.54
CA GLY A 110 14.50 -31.16 -2.23
C GLY A 110 14.11 -32.33 -1.32
N GLY A 111 14.27 -32.21 0.00
CA GLY A 111 13.79 -33.19 0.99
C GLY A 111 12.40 -32.87 1.54
N VAL A 112 11.89 -33.75 2.42
CA VAL A 112 10.61 -33.55 3.14
C VAL A 112 10.74 -32.63 4.37
N HIS A 113 11.97 -32.27 4.74
CA HIS A 113 12.23 -31.39 5.88
C HIS A 113 11.92 -29.95 5.48
N VAL A 114 10.96 -29.33 6.17
CA VAL A 114 10.53 -27.95 5.91
C VAL A 114 11.52 -27.00 6.61
N PRO A 115 12.17 -26.05 5.92
CA PRO A 115 12.96 -25.00 6.58
C PRO A 115 12.19 -24.27 7.69
N GLY A 116 12.87 -23.58 8.59
CA GLY A 116 12.21 -23.04 9.79
C GLY A 116 11.32 -21.82 9.54
N GLY A 117 11.62 -21.06 8.49
CA GLY A 117 11.05 -19.75 8.25
C GLY A 117 11.44 -18.72 9.32
N VAL A 118 10.80 -17.55 9.24
CA VAL A 118 10.93 -16.49 10.23
C VAL A 118 9.53 -16.03 10.61
N GLY A 119 9.15 -16.32 11.86
CA GLY A 119 7.81 -16.13 12.39
C GLY A 119 7.54 -14.76 13.02
N PRO A 120 6.30 -14.55 13.49
CA PRO A 120 5.82 -13.27 14.00
C PRO A 120 6.60 -12.75 15.22
N GLY A 121 7.16 -13.62 16.07
CA GLY A 121 8.03 -13.20 17.17
C GLY A 121 9.23 -12.38 16.70
N ALA A 122 9.89 -12.83 15.63
CA ALA A 122 11.01 -12.10 15.03
C ALA A 122 10.55 -10.80 14.34
N TRP A 123 9.36 -10.78 13.71
CA TRP A 123 8.82 -9.58 13.05
C TRP A 123 8.50 -8.48 14.05
N LEU A 124 7.81 -8.81 15.14
CA LEU A 124 7.52 -7.87 16.21
C LEU A 124 8.80 -7.42 16.91
N GLY A 125 9.72 -8.35 17.12
CA GLY A 125 11.00 -8.10 17.76
C GLY A 125 11.89 -7.12 17.00
N ILE A 126 12.05 -7.32 15.68
CA ILE A 126 12.83 -6.39 14.85
C ILE A 126 12.17 -5.00 14.80
N ALA A 127 10.84 -4.94 14.72
CA ALA A 127 10.12 -3.68 14.74
C ALA A 127 10.28 -2.95 16.08
N GLY A 128 10.13 -3.66 17.20
CA GLY A 128 10.29 -3.13 18.55
C GLY A 128 11.72 -2.64 18.83
N SER A 129 12.73 -3.43 18.48
CA SER A 129 14.15 -3.06 18.67
C SER A 129 14.56 -1.88 17.78
N LEU A 130 14.07 -1.80 16.54
CA LEU A 130 14.30 -0.63 15.69
C LEU A 130 13.57 0.62 16.21
N LEU A 131 12.35 0.48 16.74
CA LEU A 131 11.68 1.59 17.40
C LEU A 131 12.45 2.05 18.64
N ALA A 132 13.01 1.15 19.44
CA ALA A 132 13.81 1.49 20.61
C ALA A 132 15.16 2.14 20.24
N ALA A 133 15.78 1.72 19.13
CA ALA A 133 17.09 2.21 18.68
C ALA A 133 17.09 3.65 18.14
N HIS A 134 15.93 4.21 17.80
CA HIS A 134 15.84 5.57 17.22
C HIS A 134 16.63 5.79 15.91
N PRO A 135 16.49 4.93 14.89
CA PRO A 135 17.09 5.19 13.59
C PRO A 135 16.48 6.47 12.99
N ASP A 136 17.33 7.29 12.37
CA ASP A 136 16.88 8.43 11.56
C ASP A 136 16.06 7.92 10.36
N GLU A 137 14.96 8.59 10.01
CA GLU A 137 14.17 8.31 8.81
C GLU A 137 14.94 8.50 7.51
N ARG A 138 16.01 9.30 7.55
CA ARG A 138 16.97 9.47 6.45
C ARG A 138 18.10 8.44 6.48
N SER A 139 18.09 7.52 7.44
CA SER A 139 19.10 6.48 7.56
C SER A 139 19.21 5.66 6.28
N ARG A 140 20.44 5.28 5.93
CA ARG A 140 20.74 4.35 4.85
C ARG A 140 20.16 2.95 5.09
N SER A 141 19.73 2.65 6.32
CA SER A 141 19.14 1.35 6.70
C SER A 141 17.92 0.98 5.87
N ALA A 142 16.99 1.91 5.61
CA ALA A 142 15.75 1.55 4.90
C ALA A 142 16.00 1.14 3.42
N PRO A 143 16.79 1.88 2.63
CA PRO A 143 17.21 1.42 1.30
C PRO A 143 17.96 0.08 1.34
N ILE A 144 18.87 -0.12 2.30
CA ILE A 144 19.63 -1.37 2.45
C ILE A 144 18.68 -2.55 2.73
N ILE A 145 17.76 -2.40 3.68
CA ILE A 145 16.75 -3.42 4.01
C ILE A 145 15.87 -3.72 2.78
N GLY A 146 15.44 -2.68 2.05
CA GLY A 146 14.65 -2.85 0.84
C GLY A 146 15.38 -3.64 -0.26
N TYR A 147 16.65 -3.31 -0.53
CA TYR A 147 17.44 -4.05 -1.52
C TYR A 147 17.81 -5.45 -1.04
N ALA A 148 18.19 -5.62 0.23
CA ALA A 148 18.49 -6.92 0.81
C ALA A 148 17.28 -7.86 0.73
N SER A 149 16.07 -7.36 1.05
CA SER A 149 14.81 -8.11 0.89
C SER A 149 14.57 -8.56 -0.55
N ILE A 150 14.81 -7.68 -1.53
CA ILE A 150 14.68 -8.00 -2.96
C ILE A 150 15.69 -9.09 -3.38
N VAL A 151 16.96 -8.94 -2.99
CA VAL A 151 18.02 -9.90 -3.33
C VAL A 151 17.75 -11.25 -2.68
N LEU A 152 17.44 -11.28 -1.39
CA LEU A 152 17.17 -12.51 -0.65
C LEU A 152 15.94 -13.23 -1.23
N ALA A 153 14.84 -12.51 -1.50
CA ALA A 153 13.65 -13.11 -2.12
C ALA A 153 13.94 -13.65 -3.53
N SER A 154 14.79 -12.97 -4.31
CA SER A 154 15.20 -13.43 -5.64
C SER A 154 16.05 -14.70 -5.56
N LEU A 155 17.01 -14.73 -4.61
CA LEU A 155 17.83 -15.91 -4.34
C LEU A 155 16.99 -17.09 -3.83
N SER A 156 16.07 -16.84 -2.91
CA SER A 156 15.11 -17.82 -2.40
C SER A 156 14.29 -18.42 -3.53
N THR A 157 13.77 -17.59 -4.44
CA THR A 157 13.04 -18.04 -5.64
C THR A 157 13.91 -18.90 -6.56
N ALA A 158 15.12 -18.45 -6.86
CA ALA A 158 16.03 -19.17 -7.76
C ALA A 158 16.48 -20.51 -7.17
N PHE A 159 16.76 -20.53 -5.87
CA PHE A 159 17.23 -21.72 -5.16
C PHE A 159 16.11 -22.76 -5.02
N HIS A 160 14.89 -22.30 -4.74
CA HIS A 160 13.68 -23.14 -4.76
C HIS A 160 13.46 -23.78 -6.13
N LEU A 161 13.51 -22.99 -7.21
CA LEU A 161 13.37 -23.50 -8.56
C LEU A 161 14.48 -24.51 -8.92
N CYS A 162 15.73 -24.23 -8.51
CA CYS A 162 16.85 -25.14 -8.72
C CYS A 162 16.60 -26.50 -8.07
N TRP A 163 16.14 -26.54 -6.82
CA TRP A 163 15.80 -27.80 -6.15
C TRP A 163 14.62 -28.52 -6.77
N ARG A 164 13.60 -27.78 -7.23
CA ARG A 164 12.44 -28.36 -7.91
C ARG A 164 12.83 -29.02 -9.23
N VAL A 165 13.70 -28.37 -10.01
CA VAL A 165 14.27 -28.94 -11.22
C VAL A 165 15.13 -30.15 -10.89
N HIS A 166 15.99 -30.06 -9.87
CA HIS A 166 16.83 -31.19 -9.45
C HIS A 166 16.00 -32.41 -9.03
N TYR A 167 14.97 -32.22 -8.19
CA TYR A 167 14.05 -33.26 -7.76
C TYR A 167 13.34 -33.91 -8.96
N ALA A 168 12.83 -33.10 -9.89
CA ALA A 168 12.15 -33.58 -11.09
C ALA A 168 13.07 -34.39 -12.03
N LEU A 169 14.38 -34.16 -12.00
CA LEU A 169 15.36 -34.84 -12.87
C LEU A 169 15.92 -36.14 -12.28
N GLN A 170 15.81 -36.38 -10.96
CA GLN A 170 16.33 -37.60 -10.33
C GLN A 170 15.52 -38.87 -10.67
N GLY A 171 14.33 -38.74 -11.26
CA GLY A 171 13.40 -39.85 -11.59
C GLY A 171 13.77 -40.75 -12.78
N GLY A 172 14.99 -40.66 -13.33
CA GLY A 172 15.56 -41.69 -14.22
C GLY A 172 15.05 -41.82 -15.66
N SER A 173 13.95 -41.19 -16.06
CA SER A 173 13.44 -41.30 -17.44
C SER A 173 12.83 -40.00 -17.99
N GLY A 174 13.67 -39.07 -18.45
CA GLY A 174 13.24 -37.86 -19.17
C GLY A 174 12.29 -36.91 -18.40
N LEU A 175 11.88 -35.83 -19.07
CA LEU A 175 10.85 -34.91 -18.57
C LEU A 175 9.46 -35.53 -18.80
N GLY A 176 9.05 -36.44 -17.91
CA GLY A 176 7.66 -36.91 -17.85
C GLY A 176 6.67 -35.79 -17.51
N GLU A 177 5.39 -35.97 -17.82
CA GLU A 177 4.33 -34.95 -17.61
C GLU A 177 4.24 -34.48 -16.15
N GLN A 178 4.43 -35.39 -15.19
CA GLN A 178 4.45 -35.06 -13.75
C GLN A 178 5.64 -34.16 -13.39
N ASN A 179 6.82 -34.43 -13.94
CA ASN A 179 8.02 -33.63 -13.71
C ASN A 179 7.88 -32.22 -14.30
N LEU A 180 7.30 -32.12 -15.51
CA LEU A 180 7.01 -30.84 -16.15
C LEU A 180 5.99 -30.02 -15.34
N ALA A 181 4.96 -30.66 -14.80
CA ALA A 181 3.95 -30.01 -13.96
C ALA A 181 4.54 -29.47 -12.64
N VAL A 182 5.44 -30.23 -11.99
CA VAL A 182 6.15 -29.78 -10.77
C VAL A 182 7.01 -28.56 -11.05
N ILE A 183 7.73 -28.53 -12.17
CA ILE A 183 8.56 -27.38 -12.55
C ILE A 183 7.66 -26.18 -12.90
N ALA A 184 6.62 -26.37 -13.71
CA ALA A 184 5.72 -25.29 -14.12
C ALA A 184 5.02 -24.62 -12.92
N THR A 185 4.52 -25.41 -11.98
CA THR A 185 3.89 -24.89 -10.75
C THR A 185 4.91 -24.13 -9.89
N ALA A 186 6.12 -24.65 -9.72
CA ALA A 186 7.19 -23.96 -9.00
C ALA A 186 7.55 -22.60 -9.61
N VAL A 187 7.64 -22.52 -10.96
CA VAL A 187 7.90 -21.27 -11.67
C VAL A 187 6.79 -20.26 -11.43
N VAL A 188 5.52 -20.66 -11.58
CA VAL A 188 4.37 -19.75 -11.42
C VAL A 188 4.29 -19.24 -9.98
N TYR A 189 4.36 -20.12 -8.99
CA TYR A 189 4.28 -19.76 -7.57
C TYR A 189 5.45 -18.83 -7.17
N GLY A 190 6.67 -19.20 -7.56
CA GLY A 190 7.87 -18.40 -7.30
C GLY A 190 7.79 -17.02 -7.95
N ALA A 191 7.36 -16.93 -9.21
CA ALA A 191 7.22 -15.67 -9.91
C ALA A 191 6.15 -14.76 -9.29
N VAL A 192 5.00 -15.31 -8.88
CA VAL A 192 3.92 -14.54 -8.25
C VAL A 192 4.34 -14.03 -6.86
N ALA A 193 4.94 -14.88 -6.04
CA ALA A 193 5.47 -14.48 -4.73
C ALA A 193 6.55 -13.40 -4.87
N LEU A 194 7.52 -13.60 -5.78
CA LEU A 194 8.57 -12.63 -6.05
C LEU A 194 7.99 -11.29 -6.53
N ALA A 195 6.99 -11.30 -7.41
CA ALA A 195 6.34 -10.08 -7.88
C ALA A 195 5.73 -9.27 -6.73
N ALA A 196 5.05 -9.93 -5.78
CA ALA A 196 4.50 -9.27 -4.59
C ALA A 196 5.61 -8.63 -3.73
N VAL A 197 6.69 -9.36 -3.46
CA VAL A 197 7.85 -8.84 -2.70
C VAL A 197 8.50 -7.68 -3.42
N LEU A 198 8.75 -7.78 -4.72
CA LEU A 198 9.35 -6.71 -5.52
C LEU A 198 8.50 -5.44 -5.52
N VAL A 199 7.17 -5.57 -5.65
CA VAL A 199 6.27 -4.42 -5.64
C VAL A 199 6.31 -3.71 -4.29
N ALA A 200 6.20 -4.45 -3.19
CA ALA A 200 6.17 -3.91 -1.84
C ALA A 200 7.53 -3.37 -1.39
N SER A 201 8.60 -4.16 -1.54
CA SER A 201 9.94 -3.81 -1.06
C SER A 201 10.57 -2.66 -1.85
N ARG A 202 10.12 -2.39 -3.08
CA ARG A 202 10.48 -1.16 -3.83
C ARG A 202 10.02 0.13 -3.18
N TRP A 203 9.11 0.10 -2.20
CA TRP A 203 8.69 1.29 -1.47
C TRP A 203 9.74 1.75 -0.45
N LEU A 204 10.52 0.82 0.11
CA LEU A 204 11.54 1.12 1.14
C LEU A 204 12.68 2.04 0.65
N PRO A 205 13.28 1.83 -0.54
CA PRO A 205 14.30 2.74 -1.05
C PRO A 205 13.75 4.11 -1.49
N ARG A 206 12.43 4.28 -1.62
CA ARG A 206 11.82 5.51 -2.14
C ARG A 206 11.58 6.51 -1.02
N SER A 207 12.16 7.71 -1.15
CA SER A 207 12.05 8.79 -0.16
C SER A 207 10.70 9.51 -0.13
N THR A 208 9.75 9.17 -1.00
CA THR A 208 8.44 9.82 -1.07
C THR A 208 7.55 9.51 0.15
N GLU A 209 6.82 10.51 0.64
CA GLU A 209 5.87 10.36 1.77
C GLU A 209 4.84 9.23 1.53
N ALA A 210 4.30 9.11 0.32
CA ALA A 210 3.37 8.05 -0.05
C ALA A 210 3.95 6.64 0.10
N SER A 211 5.25 6.45 -0.22
CA SER A 211 5.92 5.16 -0.06
C SER A 211 6.13 4.86 1.43
N ARG A 212 6.52 5.85 2.24
CA ARG A 212 6.66 5.71 3.69
C ARG A 212 5.35 5.34 4.38
N LEU A 213 4.26 5.99 4.01
CA LEU A 213 2.91 5.68 4.50
C LEU A 213 2.47 4.27 4.08
N ALA A 214 2.69 3.89 2.82
CA ALA A 214 2.35 2.56 2.33
C ALA A 214 3.16 1.47 3.04
N THR A 215 4.47 1.65 3.24
CA THR A 215 5.31 0.73 4.00
C THR A 215 4.87 0.64 5.46
N SER A 216 4.50 1.76 6.09
CA SER A 216 4.01 1.77 7.48
C SER A 216 2.70 0.98 7.62
N ALA A 217 1.76 1.18 6.70
CA ALA A 217 0.50 0.44 6.68
C ALA A 217 0.71 -1.06 6.40
N LEU A 218 1.60 -1.40 5.46
CA LEU A 218 1.94 -2.78 5.14
C LEU A 218 2.63 -3.50 6.30
N GLY A 219 3.63 -2.87 6.94
CA GLY A 219 4.31 -3.46 8.08
C GLY A 219 3.39 -3.58 9.31
N ALA A 220 2.55 -2.58 9.60
CA ALA A 220 1.54 -2.71 10.66
C ALA A 220 0.55 -3.86 10.37
N SER A 221 0.11 -3.99 9.12
CA SER A 221 -0.75 -5.11 8.70
C SER A 221 -0.04 -6.45 8.82
N THR A 222 1.26 -6.49 8.54
CA THR A 222 2.13 -7.68 8.70
C THR A 222 2.22 -8.13 10.16
N LEU A 223 2.50 -7.19 11.07
CA LEU A 223 2.57 -7.50 12.50
C LEU A 223 1.23 -8.01 13.04
N LEU A 224 0.12 -7.38 12.65
CA LEU A 224 -1.23 -7.81 13.07
C LEU A 224 -1.60 -9.17 12.47
N ALA A 225 -1.31 -9.41 11.18
CA ALA A 225 -1.59 -10.68 10.54
C ALA A 225 -0.84 -11.84 11.23
N GLY A 226 0.44 -11.65 11.53
CA GLY A 226 1.24 -12.65 12.24
C GLY A 226 0.68 -13.00 13.63
N ILE A 227 0.18 -12.01 14.38
CA ILE A 227 -0.50 -12.25 15.66
C ILE A 227 -1.81 -13.01 15.45
N LEU A 228 -2.65 -12.57 14.51
CA LEU A 228 -3.97 -13.15 14.28
C LEU A 228 -3.88 -14.61 13.78
N VAL A 229 -3.01 -14.88 12.82
CA VAL A 229 -2.78 -16.23 12.29
C VAL A 229 -2.26 -17.16 13.38
N TRP A 230 -1.41 -16.68 14.29
CA TRP A 230 -0.94 -17.54 15.38
C TRP A 230 -2.00 -17.79 16.46
N LEU A 231 -2.75 -16.76 16.87
CA LEU A 231 -3.69 -16.87 17.99
C LEU A 231 -4.99 -17.60 17.62
N LEU A 232 -5.42 -17.53 16.36
CA LEU A 232 -6.65 -18.16 15.93
C LEU A 232 -6.42 -19.63 15.59
N PRO A 233 -7.28 -20.57 16.06
CA PRO A 233 -7.13 -21.99 15.73
C PRO A 233 -7.09 -22.27 14.23
N VAL A 234 -7.94 -21.57 13.46
CA VAL A 234 -7.99 -21.65 11.99
C VAL A 234 -6.70 -21.15 11.33
N GLY A 235 -5.92 -20.33 12.03
CA GLY A 235 -4.66 -19.85 11.50
C GLY A 235 -3.57 -20.91 11.44
N ARG A 236 -3.75 -22.11 12.02
CA ARG A 236 -2.88 -23.26 11.72
C ARG A 236 -3.01 -23.77 10.29
N ASP A 237 -4.14 -23.52 9.64
CA ASP A 237 -4.34 -23.81 8.22
C ASP A 237 -3.72 -22.72 7.32
N ILE A 238 -3.17 -21.66 7.91
CA ILE A 238 -2.56 -20.53 7.21
C ILE A 238 -1.08 -20.48 7.60
N ASP A 239 -0.16 -20.65 6.66
CA ASP A 239 1.26 -20.66 6.99
C ASP A 239 1.70 -19.27 7.47
N ALA A 240 2.26 -19.24 8.68
CA ALA A 240 2.80 -18.05 9.34
C ALA A 240 4.29 -17.84 9.09
N PHE A 241 5.01 -18.80 8.50
CA PHE A 241 6.47 -18.89 8.65
C PHE A 241 7.28 -18.81 7.36
N HIS A 242 6.82 -19.39 6.25
CA HIS A 242 7.63 -19.57 5.02
C HIS A 242 7.04 -18.90 3.79
N GLY A 243 6.47 -17.71 3.98
CA GLY A 243 6.33 -16.74 2.89
C GLY A 243 4.92 -16.59 2.34
N ILE A 244 4.86 -16.19 1.07
CA ILE A 244 3.65 -15.60 0.47
C ILE A 244 2.85 -16.65 -0.33
N ALA A 245 3.49 -17.63 -0.96
CA ALA A 245 2.83 -18.74 -1.68
C ALA A 245 3.62 -20.05 -1.53
N GLN A 246 2.92 -21.19 -1.40
CA GLN A 246 3.54 -22.49 -1.17
C GLN A 246 2.88 -23.65 -1.92
N ASN A 247 3.72 -24.54 -2.45
CA ASN A 247 3.34 -25.90 -2.81
C ASN A 247 4.02 -26.91 -1.86
N THR A 248 3.35 -28.03 -1.61
CA THR A 248 3.45 -28.97 -0.47
C THR A 248 4.80 -29.63 -0.15
N SER A 249 5.91 -29.20 -0.73
CA SER A 249 7.22 -29.83 -0.50
C SER A 249 8.41 -28.88 -0.50
N THR A 250 8.21 -27.58 -0.32
CA THR A 250 9.31 -26.61 -0.37
C THR A 250 8.98 -25.35 0.41
N ALA A 251 9.86 -24.93 1.33
CA ALA A 251 9.75 -23.64 2.00
C ALA A 251 9.70 -22.50 1.00
N GLY A 252 8.76 -21.59 1.24
CA GLY A 252 8.36 -20.59 0.28
C GLY A 252 9.19 -19.32 0.29
N VAL A 253 9.00 -18.58 -0.79
CA VAL A 253 9.56 -17.25 -1.03
C VAL A 253 8.70 -16.23 -0.29
N GLY A 254 9.33 -15.27 0.39
CA GLY A 254 8.68 -14.02 0.78
C GLY A 254 8.58 -13.74 2.28
N TYR A 255 9.10 -14.60 3.16
CA TYR A 255 9.21 -14.25 4.58
C TYR A 255 10.20 -13.09 4.81
N GLU A 256 11.17 -12.94 3.91
CA GLU A 256 12.11 -11.81 3.86
C GLU A 256 11.37 -10.49 3.58
N GLY A 257 10.21 -10.57 2.92
CA GLY A 257 9.27 -9.47 2.76
C GLY A 257 8.70 -9.02 4.10
N TYR A 258 8.11 -9.94 4.88
CA TYR A 258 7.48 -9.60 6.17
C TYR A 258 8.46 -8.93 7.14
N LEU A 259 9.67 -9.48 7.26
CA LEU A 259 10.70 -8.91 8.11
C LEU A 259 11.10 -7.49 7.65
N ALA A 260 11.29 -7.30 6.35
CA ALA A 260 11.64 -6.02 5.77
C ALA A 260 10.52 -4.98 5.90
N TRP A 261 9.26 -5.39 5.78
CA TRP A 261 8.11 -4.50 5.92
C TRP A 261 7.87 -4.13 7.39
N ALA A 262 8.03 -5.07 8.33
CA ALA A 262 8.00 -4.80 9.76
C ALA A 262 9.11 -3.81 10.17
N ALA A 263 10.34 -4.04 9.73
CA ALA A 263 11.46 -3.14 9.95
C ALA A 263 11.23 -1.76 9.30
N GLY A 264 10.73 -1.75 8.05
CA GLY A 264 10.37 -0.52 7.34
C GLY A 264 9.30 0.30 8.06
N ALA A 265 8.29 -0.35 8.64
CA ALA A 265 7.28 0.32 9.45
C ALA A 265 7.89 0.93 10.72
N ALA A 266 8.80 0.24 11.40
CA ALA A 266 9.50 0.82 12.56
C ALA A 266 10.32 2.06 12.21
N ILE A 267 10.94 2.09 11.02
CA ILE A 267 11.72 3.25 10.55
C ILE A 267 10.79 4.42 10.15
N PHE A 268 9.71 4.15 9.42
CA PHE A 268 8.90 5.20 8.80
C PHE A 268 7.64 5.62 9.56
N ALA A 269 7.04 4.73 10.37
CA ALA A 269 5.78 5.01 11.05
C ALA A 269 5.86 6.23 12.00
N PRO A 270 6.96 6.47 12.75
CA PRO A 270 7.09 7.67 13.55
C PRO A 270 6.84 8.93 12.72
N GLY A 271 7.58 9.16 11.63
CA GLY A 271 7.43 10.34 10.76
C GLY A 271 6.16 10.38 9.94
N ALA A 272 5.73 9.23 9.42
CA ALA A 272 4.53 9.13 8.60
C ALA A 272 3.27 9.51 9.39
N LEU A 273 3.20 9.16 10.68
CA LEU A 273 2.14 9.58 11.59
C LEU A 273 2.32 11.01 12.13
N MET A 274 3.54 11.57 12.03
CA MET A 274 3.87 12.96 12.41
C MET A 274 3.54 14.00 11.33
N ALA A 275 3.28 13.59 10.09
CA ALA A 275 3.04 14.50 8.98
C ALA A 275 1.82 15.41 9.25
N LYS A 276 1.99 16.72 9.01
CA LYS A 276 1.00 17.76 9.35
C LYS A 276 -0.34 17.51 8.66
N ARG A 277 -1.44 17.65 9.42
CA ARG A 277 -2.82 17.57 8.91
C ARG A 277 -3.07 18.68 7.89
N GLY A 278 -3.52 18.33 6.69
CA GLY A 278 -3.81 19.28 5.62
C GLY A 278 -4.14 18.59 4.29
N THR A 279 -4.30 19.36 3.22
CA THR A 279 -4.57 18.84 1.87
C THR A 279 -3.40 18.02 1.31
N ALA A 280 -2.15 18.41 1.61
CA ALA A 280 -0.94 17.66 1.26
C ALA A 280 -0.94 16.24 1.87
N ALA A 281 -1.37 16.11 3.12
CA ALA A 281 -1.52 14.79 3.76
C ALA A 281 -2.59 13.95 3.06
N ALA A 282 -3.73 14.53 2.69
CA ALA A 282 -4.79 13.79 1.98
C ALA A 282 -4.31 13.26 0.62
N SER A 283 -3.51 14.02 -0.13
CA SER A 283 -2.88 13.53 -1.35
C SER A 283 -1.85 12.43 -1.11
N ALA A 284 -1.07 12.50 -0.02
CA ALA A 284 -0.11 11.47 0.35
C ALA A 284 -0.80 10.14 0.74
N TRP A 285 -1.90 10.21 1.49
CA TRP A 285 -2.75 9.06 1.83
C TRP A 285 -3.39 8.42 0.59
N SER A 286 -3.91 9.23 -0.34
CA SER A 286 -4.45 8.72 -1.60
C SER A 286 -3.37 8.03 -2.45
N ALA A 287 -2.18 8.64 -2.56
CA ALA A 287 -1.06 8.04 -3.27
C ALA A 287 -0.55 6.74 -2.61
N ALA A 288 -0.52 6.69 -1.27
CA ALA A 288 -0.19 5.49 -0.52
C ALA A 288 -1.23 4.38 -0.75
N ALA A 289 -2.52 4.72 -0.69
CA ALA A 289 -3.61 3.78 -0.97
C ALA A 289 -3.52 3.22 -2.40
N ARG A 290 -3.14 4.02 -3.40
CA ARG A 290 -2.92 3.52 -4.78
C ARG A 290 -1.75 2.54 -4.92
N LYS A 291 -0.71 2.67 -4.08
CA LYS A 291 0.39 1.69 -4.00
C LYS A 291 -0.10 0.38 -3.36
N ALA A 292 -0.83 0.50 -2.26
CA ALA A 292 -1.45 -0.64 -1.60
C ALA A 292 -2.42 -1.40 -2.51
N LEU A 293 -3.28 -0.68 -3.26
CA LEU A 293 -4.18 -1.27 -4.24
C LEU A 293 -3.45 -1.97 -5.40
N LEU A 294 -2.27 -1.47 -5.80
CA LEU A 294 -1.44 -2.17 -6.78
C LEU A 294 -0.96 -3.51 -6.23
N LEU A 295 -0.51 -3.56 -4.98
CA LEU A 295 -0.06 -4.79 -4.35
C LEU A 295 -1.20 -5.82 -4.25
N ILE A 296 -2.38 -5.37 -3.80
CA ILE A 296 -3.59 -6.19 -3.76
C ILE A 296 -3.91 -6.73 -5.16
N ALA A 297 -3.94 -5.87 -6.19
CA ALA A 297 -4.24 -6.29 -7.55
C ALA A 297 -3.23 -7.31 -8.10
N VAL A 298 -1.93 -7.07 -7.91
CA VAL A 298 -0.86 -7.99 -8.35
C VAL A 298 -1.01 -9.35 -7.70
N TRP A 299 -1.23 -9.39 -6.38
CA TRP A 299 -1.45 -10.64 -5.66
C TRP A 299 -2.71 -11.36 -6.11
N CYS A 300 -3.82 -10.63 -6.24
CA CYS A 300 -5.10 -11.21 -6.62
C CYS A 300 -5.03 -11.86 -8.01
N LEU A 301 -4.46 -11.15 -8.99
CA LEU A 301 -4.29 -11.68 -10.34
C LEU A 301 -3.27 -12.82 -10.39
N GLY A 302 -2.20 -12.73 -9.59
CA GLY A 302 -1.25 -13.83 -9.42
C GLY A 302 -1.89 -15.07 -8.79
N SER A 303 -2.80 -14.90 -7.84
CA SER A 303 -3.57 -15.99 -7.22
C SER A 303 -4.47 -16.68 -8.25
N VAL A 304 -5.14 -15.91 -9.12
CA VAL A 304 -5.88 -16.47 -10.26
C VAL A 304 -4.96 -17.32 -11.14
N LEU A 305 -3.76 -16.80 -11.48
CA LEU A 305 -2.80 -17.53 -12.30
C LEU A 305 -2.39 -18.86 -11.64
N MET A 306 -2.04 -18.84 -10.34
CA MET A 306 -1.68 -20.06 -9.60
C MET A 306 -2.83 -21.08 -9.62
N ARG A 307 -4.07 -20.66 -9.35
CA ARG A 307 -5.26 -21.53 -9.37
C ARG A 307 -5.54 -22.12 -10.75
N LEU A 308 -5.35 -21.35 -11.81
CA LEU A 308 -5.51 -21.84 -13.18
C LEU A 308 -4.39 -22.82 -13.56
N THR A 309 -3.16 -22.58 -13.10
CA THR A 309 -2.05 -23.53 -13.25
C THR A 309 -2.35 -24.84 -12.54
N ASP A 310 -2.86 -24.80 -11.32
CA ASP A 310 -3.23 -26.00 -10.56
C ASP A 310 -4.37 -26.77 -11.21
N LEU A 311 -5.38 -26.06 -11.73
CA LEU A 311 -6.45 -26.64 -12.52
C LEU A 311 -5.91 -27.36 -13.77
N ALA A 312 -5.00 -26.71 -14.51
CA ALA A 312 -4.40 -27.27 -15.72
C ALA A 312 -3.57 -28.53 -15.40
N VAL A 313 -2.78 -28.48 -14.32
CA VAL A 313 -1.99 -29.63 -13.85
C VAL A 313 -2.88 -30.78 -13.42
N ALA A 314 -3.93 -30.51 -12.64
CA ALA A 314 -4.84 -31.55 -12.18
C ALA A 314 -5.60 -32.20 -13.34
N VAL A 315 -5.96 -31.44 -14.37
CA VAL A 315 -6.52 -31.98 -15.62
C VAL A 315 -5.49 -32.84 -16.37
N ALA A 316 -4.28 -32.32 -16.57
CA ALA A 316 -3.25 -32.99 -17.36
C ALA A 316 -2.81 -34.32 -16.73
N LEU A 317 -2.66 -34.34 -15.39
CA LEU A 317 -2.21 -35.52 -14.64
C LEU A 317 -3.36 -36.41 -14.17
N ASN A 318 -4.60 -36.09 -14.53
CA ASN A 318 -5.80 -36.81 -14.11
C ASN A 318 -5.89 -37.00 -12.58
N TYR A 319 -5.49 -35.97 -11.83
CA TYR A 319 -5.60 -35.99 -10.37
C TYR A 319 -7.05 -35.78 -9.93
N PRO A 320 -7.45 -36.29 -8.75
CA PRO A 320 -8.73 -35.92 -8.16
C PRO A 320 -8.71 -34.43 -7.76
N TYR A 321 -9.60 -33.63 -8.31
CA TYR A 321 -9.74 -32.22 -7.93
C TYR A 321 -11.19 -31.73 -8.08
N SER A 322 -11.55 -30.72 -7.27
CA SER A 322 -12.84 -30.04 -7.37
C SER A 322 -12.74 -28.84 -8.29
N ARG A 323 -13.31 -28.96 -9.50
CA ARG A 323 -13.43 -27.84 -10.47
C ARG A 323 -14.15 -26.64 -9.85
N TYR A 324 -15.22 -26.92 -9.11
CA TYR A 324 -16.06 -25.91 -8.51
C TYR A 324 -15.29 -25.07 -7.49
N ASP A 325 -14.54 -25.72 -6.60
CA ASP A 325 -13.78 -25.02 -5.55
C ASP A 325 -12.68 -24.14 -6.15
N THR A 326 -11.89 -24.68 -7.08
CA THR A 326 -10.81 -23.94 -7.73
C THR A 326 -11.34 -22.74 -8.52
N LEU A 327 -12.43 -22.91 -9.29
CA LEU A 327 -13.03 -21.82 -10.07
C LEU A 327 -13.70 -20.78 -9.18
N THR A 328 -14.34 -21.19 -8.08
CA THR A 328 -14.94 -20.27 -7.10
C THR A 328 -13.86 -19.39 -6.48
N LEU A 329 -12.77 -19.99 -6.02
CA LEU A 329 -11.66 -19.24 -5.45
C LEU A 329 -11.01 -18.29 -6.48
N ALA A 330 -10.82 -18.75 -7.72
CA ALA A 330 -10.31 -17.91 -8.80
C ALA A 330 -11.25 -16.74 -9.14
N ALA A 331 -12.56 -16.94 -9.08
CA ALA A 331 -13.55 -15.88 -9.32
C ALA A 331 -13.50 -14.80 -8.24
N PHE A 332 -13.42 -15.18 -6.95
CA PHE A 332 -13.24 -14.23 -5.85
C PHE A 332 -11.92 -13.46 -5.96
N ASP A 333 -10.85 -14.15 -6.37
CA ASP A 333 -9.55 -13.51 -6.58
C ASP A 333 -9.62 -12.49 -7.71
N LEU A 334 -10.20 -12.87 -8.84
CA LEU A 334 -10.38 -12.00 -10.01
C LEU A 334 -11.25 -10.78 -9.66
N ALA A 335 -12.39 -10.98 -9.01
CA ALA A 335 -13.29 -9.90 -8.61
C ALA A 335 -12.58 -8.89 -7.69
N THR A 336 -11.80 -9.39 -6.72
CA THR A 336 -11.01 -8.54 -5.80
C THR A 336 -9.93 -7.77 -6.56
N GLY A 337 -9.22 -8.43 -7.48
CA GLY A 337 -8.17 -7.80 -8.30
C GLY A 337 -8.72 -6.72 -9.22
N VAL A 338 -9.82 -6.99 -9.92
CA VAL A 338 -10.51 -6.02 -10.79
C VAL A 338 -11.00 -4.83 -9.98
N LEU A 339 -11.61 -5.06 -8.82
CA LEU A 339 -12.05 -3.98 -7.93
C LEU A 339 -10.87 -3.13 -7.44
N ALA A 340 -9.75 -3.76 -7.06
CA ALA A 340 -8.55 -3.06 -6.65
C ALA A 340 -7.96 -2.19 -7.77
N ILE A 341 -7.95 -2.68 -9.02
CA ILE A 341 -7.53 -1.91 -10.19
C ILE A 341 -8.45 -0.71 -10.42
N TRP A 342 -9.76 -0.95 -10.41
CA TRP A 342 -10.75 0.11 -10.60
C TRP A 342 -10.59 1.20 -9.54
N LEU A 343 -10.47 0.82 -8.27
CA LEU A 343 -10.22 1.73 -7.16
C LEU A 343 -8.91 2.48 -7.35
N ARG A 344 -7.83 1.81 -7.79
CA ARG A 344 -6.52 2.43 -7.99
C ARG A 344 -6.55 3.52 -9.06
N VAL A 345 -7.33 3.31 -10.12
CA VAL A 345 -7.50 4.28 -11.21
C VAL A 345 -8.39 5.44 -10.75
N ASN A 346 -9.47 5.15 -10.02
CA ASN A 346 -10.50 6.13 -9.69
C ASN A 346 -10.32 6.85 -8.34
N LEU A 347 -9.39 6.45 -7.47
CA LEU A 347 -9.20 7.05 -6.14
C LEU A 347 -8.89 8.56 -6.19
N ALA A 348 -8.24 9.01 -7.27
CA ALA A 348 -7.89 10.41 -7.49
C ALA A 348 -8.91 11.15 -8.37
N ASN A 349 -9.88 10.43 -8.94
CA ASN A 349 -10.85 10.99 -9.86
C ASN A 349 -11.94 11.75 -9.09
N ARG A 350 -11.96 13.08 -9.22
CA ARG A 350 -12.94 13.94 -8.54
C ARG A 350 -14.37 13.78 -9.07
N ALA A 351 -14.55 13.19 -10.26
CA ALA A 351 -15.86 12.91 -10.81
C ALA A 351 -16.59 11.76 -10.10
N VAL A 352 -15.85 10.89 -9.41
CA VAL A 352 -16.42 9.73 -8.70
C VAL A 352 -16.91 10.15 -7.32
N SER A 353 -18.12 9.72 -6.96
CA SER A 353 -18.71 10.09 -5.67
C SER A 353 -17.90 9.50 -4.51
N ARG A 354 -17.69 10.29 -3.46
CA ARG A 354 -16.94 9.84 -2.27
C ARG A 354 -17.60 8.66 -1.57
N ARG A 355 -18.95 8.64 -1.54
CA ARG A 355 -19.73 7.54 -0.97
C ARG A 355 -19.46 6.25 -1.71
N LEU A 356 -19.48 6.28 -3.06
CA LEU A 356 -19.14 5.11 -3.88
C LEU A 356 -17.71 4.62 -3.60
N THR A 357 -16.72 5.52 -3.58
CA THR A 357 -15.34 5.13 -3.29
C THR A 357 -15.21 4.49 -1.91
N THR A 358 -15.81 5.07 -0.86
CA THR A 358 -15.79 4.48 0.48
C THR A 358 -16.50 3.13 0.54
N SER A 359 -17.68 3.00 -0.10
CA SER A 359 -18.41 1.73 -0.19
C SER A 359 -17.62 0.66 -0.93
N LEU A 360 -16.94 1.00 -2.02
CA LEU A 360 -16.10 0.07 -2.79
C LEU A 360 -14.82 -0.30 -2.03
N CYS A 361 -14.23 0.61 -1.24
CA CYS A 361 -13.17 0.23 -0.29
C CYS A 361 -13.69 -0.75 0.78
N GLY A 362 -14.93 -0.57 1.25
CA GLY A 362 -15.58 -1.53 2.17
C GLY A 362 -15.82 -2.89 1.52
N LEU A 363 -16.29 -2.90 0.28
CA LEU A 363 -16.44 -4.11 -0.52
C LEU A 363 -15.09 -4.82 -0.72
N LEU A 364 -14.02 -4.08 -1.01
CA LEU A 364 -12.67 -4.63 -1.12
C LEU A 364 -12.22 -5.33 0.18
N CYS A 365 -12.49 -4.73 1.34
CA CYS A 365 -12.19 -5.37 2.63
C CYS A 365 -13.00 -6.66 2.81
N THR A 366 -14.29 -6.61 2.46
CA THR A 366 -15.21 -7.75 2.59
C THR A 366 -14.78 -8.91 1.68
N LEU A 367 -14.43 -8.61 0.43
CA LEU A 367 -13.91 -9.59 -0.52
C LEU A 367 -12.56 -10.17 -0.09
N GLY A 368 -11.66 -9.34 0.46
CA GLY A 368 -10.40 -9.81 1.03
C GLY A 368 -10.61 -10.82 2.16
N ILE A 369 -11.49 -10.52 3.12
CA ILE A 369 -11.83 -11.43 4.21
C ILE A 369 -12.50 -12.70 3.68
N ALA A 370 -13.44 -12.56 2.74
CA ALA A 370 -14.10 -13.70 2.11
C ALA A 370 -13.10 -14.62 1.40
N ARG A 371 -12.09 -14.07 0.70
CA ARG A 371 -11.01 -14.84 0.08
C ARG A 371 -10.23 -15.66 1.11
N VAL A 372 -9.89 -15.10 2.27
CA VAL A 372 -9.18 -15.84 3.33
C VAL A 372 -10.05 -16.98 3.83
N ILE A 373 -11.32 -16.71 4.13
CA ILE A 373 -12.26 -17.73 4.65
C ILE A 373 -12.45 -18.85 3.63
N LEU A 374 -12.80 -18.51 2.39
CA LEU A 374 -12.99 -19.48 1.32
C LEU A 374 -11.71 -20.23 1.02
N GLY A 375 -10.57 -19.54 1.06
CA GLY A 375 -9.25 -20.13 0.86
C GLY A 375 -8.90 -21.20 1.88
N VAL A 376 -9.38 -21.10 3.12
CA VAL A 376 -9.20 -22.15 4.14
C VAL A 376 -10.23 -23.27 4.00
N VAL A 377 -11.49 -22.92 3.71
CA VAL A 377 -12.61 -23.87 3.66
C VAL A 377 -12.57 -24.75 2.41
N LEU A 378 -12.20 -24.17 1.26
CA LEU A 378 -12.24 -24.82 -0.05
C LEU A 378 -10.84 -25.26 -0.53
N ALA A 379 -9.79 -25.11 0.28
CA ALA A 379 -8.47 -25.57 -0.13
C ALA A 379 -8.45 -27.10 -0.25
N PRO A 380 -7.81 -27.64 -1.31
CA PRO A 380 -7.60 -29.08 -1.45
C PRO A 380 -6.80 -29.64 -0.27
N ARG A 381 -7.27 -30.76 0.30
CA ARG A 381 -6.66 -31.46 1.44
C ARG A 381 -6.41 -32.93 1.10
N PHE A 382 -5.25 -33.44 1.51
CA PHE A 382 -4.87 -34.84 1.47
C PHE A 382 -5.52 -35.57 2.64
N GLN A 383 -6.23 -36.68 2.38
CA GLN A 383 -6.82 -37.47 3.46
C GLN A 383 -5.79 -38.29 4.24
N GLU A 384 -4.69 -38.64 3.59
CA GLU A 384 -3.56 -39.36 4.20
C GLU A 384 -2.25 -38.63 3.85
N PRO A 385 -1.24 -38.63 4.75
CA PRO A 385 0.06 -38.05 4.47
C PRO A 385 0.70 -38.73 3.24
N PRO A 386 1.21 -37.97 2.25
CA PRO A 386 1.80 -38.54 1.03
C PRO A 386 2.97 -39.53 1.27
N THR A 387 3.58 -39.49 2.45
CA THR A 387 4.70 -40.33 2.85
C THR A 387 4.36 -41.42 3.88
N GLY A 388 3.08 -41.59 4.24
CA GLY A 388 2.62 -42.60 5.22
C GLY A 388 3.08 -42.38 6.67
N GLY A 389 3.97 -41.41 6.92
CA GLY A 389 4.57 -41.12 8.22
C GLY A 389 3.91 -39.97 8.97
N GLY A 390 2.59 -40.01 9.16
CA GLY A 390 1.84 -38.97 9.90
C GLY A 390 1.95 -37.55 9.32
N TRP A 391 1.15 -36.60 9.83
CA TRP A 391 1.36 -35.19 9.55
C TRP A 391 2.61 -34.74 10.32
N ALA A 392 3.75 -34.66 9.63
CA ALA A 392 5.08 -34.67 10.23
C ALA A 392 5.43 -33.45 11.11
N ASN A 393 4.58 -32.41 11.20
CA ASN A 393 4.85 -31.25 12.05
C ASN A 393 3.59 -30.80 12.83
N PRO A 394 3.62 -30.73 14.18
CA PRO A 394 2.47 -30.35 15.01
C PRO A 394 2.06 -28.87 14.88
N VAL A 395 2.83 -28.07 14.13
CA VAL A 395 2.68 -26.62 13.96
C VAL A 395 2.36 -26.25 12.50
N TYR A 396 2.80 -27.06 11.53
CA TYR A 396 2.74 -26.77 10.10
C TYR A 396 2.18 -27.96 9.30
N GLY A 397 1.30 -27.68 8.33
CA GLY A 397 0.81 -28.70 7.41
C GLY A 397 -0.29 -29.57 7.99
N ASN A 398 -1.39 -28.94 8.43
CA ASN A 398 -2.68 -29.63 8.51
C ASN A 398 -3.10 -29.89 7.06
N ASP A 399 -2.90 -31.11 6.58
CA ASP A 399 -3.49 -31.75 5.41
C ASP A 399 -3.57 -31.03 4.04
N LEU A 400 -3.17 -29.77 3.90
CA LEU A 400 -3.33 -29.00 2.68
C LEU A 400 -2.45 -29.57 1.57
N ALA A 401 -3.05 -29.86 0.41
CA ALA A 401 -2.32 -30.27 -0.79
C ALA A 401 -1.66 -29.08 -1.50
N GLN A 402 -2.22 -27.87 -1.35
CA GLN A 402 -1.72 -26.62 -1.90
C GLN A 402 -2.01 -25.47 -0.94
N GLN A 403 -1.07 -24.55 -0.80
CA GLN A 403 -1.20 -23.42 0.13
C GLN A 403 -1.00 -22.09 -0.62
N ILE A 404 -2.02 -21.75 -1.40
CA ILE A 404 -2.13 -20.46 -2.09
C ILE A 404 -2.57 -19.36 -1.12
N THR A 405 -3.54 -19.68 -0.25
CA THR A 405 -4.01 -18.75 0.78
C THR A 405 -3.04 -18.78 1.95
N SER A 406 -2.41 -17.64 2.22
CA SER A 406 -1.31 -17.53 3.19
C SER A 406 -1.51 -16.37 4.16
N THR A 407 -0.56 -16.19 5.09
CA THR A 407 -0.52 -15.00 5.96
C THR A 407 -0.56 -13.71 5.15
N PHE A 408 -0.09 -13.72 3.90
CA PHE A 408 -0.10 -12.55 3.04
C PHE A 408 -1.52 -12.07 2.73
N ASP A 409 -2.48 -12.98 2.53
CA ASP A 409 -3.88 -12.59 2.32
C ASP A 409 -4.46 -11.86 3.55
N VAL A 410 -4.06 -12.27 4.76
CA VAL A 410 -4.42 -11.57 6.00
C VAL A 410 -3.74 -10.19 6.08
N VAL A 411 -2.48 -10.08 5.64
CA VAL A 411 -1.78 -8.78 5.50
C VAL A 411 -2.54 -7.86 4.54
N LEU A 412 -3.00 -8.38 3.39
CA LEU A 412 -3.77 -7.61 2.42
C LEU A 412 -5.14 -7.19 2.95
N CYS A 413 -5.76 -7.99 3.84
CA CYS A 413 -6.97 -7.57 4.56
C CYS A 413 -6.69 -6.37 5.46
N GLY A 414 -5.62 -6.41 6.26
CA GLY A 414 -5.19 -5.26 7.08
C GLY A 414 -4.88 -4.01 6.24
N LEU A 415 -4.30 -4.22 5.05
CA LEU A 415 -4.00 -3.14 4.12
C LEU A 415 -5.27 -2.56 3.49
N ALA A 416 -6.24 -3.41 3.12
CA ALA A 416 -7.56 -2.98 2.66
C ALA A 416 -8.31 -2.18 3.73
N LEU A 417 -8.28 -2.61 4.99
CA LEU A 417 -8.83 -1.88 6.12
C LEU A 417 -8.15 -0.52 6.31
N SER A 418 -6.84 -0.44 6.12
CA SER A 418 -6.08 0.81 6.16
C SER A 418 -6.50 1.77 5.04
N ILE A 419 -6.75 1.25 3.83
CA ILE A 419 -7.30 2.03 2.70
C ILE A 419 -8.71 2.54 3.04
N LEU A 420 -9.58 1.68 3.59
CA LEU A 420 -10.93 2.07 4.00
C LEU A 420 -10.90 3.16 5.07
N ALA A 421 -10.07 3.00 6.10
CA ALA A 421 -9.88 4.00 7.14
C ALA A 421 -9.42 5.34 6.55
N ALA A 422 -8.45 5.32 5.63
CA ALA A 422 -7.99 6.51 4.93
C ALA A 422 -9.11 7.17 4.10
N ALA A 423 -9.95 6.38 3.42
CA ALA A 423 -11.09 6.86 2.65
C ALA A 423 -12.15 7.52 3.55
N VAL A 424 -12.49 6.90 4.69
CA VAL A 424 -13.46 7.44 5.67
C VAL A 424 -12.96 8.75 6.27
N ILE A 425 -11.69 8.80 6.70
CA ILE A 425 -11.09 9.99 7.31
C ILE A 425 -11.01 11.14 6.30
N SER A 426 -10.63 10.84 5.06
CA SER A 426 -10.56 11.84 3.98
C SER A 426 -11.96 12.32 3.57
N GLY A 427 -12.97 11.45 3.65
CA GLY A 427 -14.37 11.77 3.40
C GLY A 427 -14.94 12.76 4.42
N ARG A 428 -14.62 12.60 5.71
CA ARG A 428 -15.09 13.48 6.81
C ARG A 428 -14.51 14.89 6.77
N ARG A 429 -13.33 15.08 6.16
CA ARG A 429 -12.64 16.38 6.05
C ARG A 429 -12.96 17.13 4.76
N GLY A 430 -14.17 16.97 4.23
CA GLY A 430 -14.62 17.67 3.03
C GLY A 430 -14.31 19.17 3.12
N PRO A 431 -13.80 19.79 2.05
CA PRO A 431 -13.61 21.23 2.06
C PRO A 431 -15.00 21.81 2.31
N THR A 432 -15.19 22.49 3.45
CA THR A 432 -16.21 23.52 3.55
C THR A 432 -16.01 24.36 2.31
N THR A 433 -16.94 24.24 1.37
CA THR A 433 -17.05 25.14 0.24
C THR A 433 -17.15 26.52 0.87
N ARG A 434 -16.00 27.17 1.02
CA ARG A 434 -15.92 28.62 1.04
C ARG A 434 -16.31 28.98 -0.38
N ARG A 435 -17.62 28.93 -0.61
CA ARG A 435 -18.30 29.62 -1.70
C ARG A 435 -17.58 30.97 -1.73
N PRO A 436 -16.97 31.38 -2.84
CA PRO A 436 -16.56 32.77 -2.96
C PRO A 436 -17.85 33.51 -2.65
N ARG A 437 -17.92 34.09 -1.45
CA ARG A 437 -18.94 35.07 -1.14
C ARG A 437 -18.52 36.14 -2.11
N ALA A 438 -19.21 36.18 -3.27
CA ALA A 438 -19.12 37.31 -4.17
C ALA A 438 -19.21 38.49 -3.22
N ALA A 439 -18.12 39.24 -3.15
CA ALA A 439 -18.15 40.51 -2.45
C ALA A 439 -19.27 41.24 -3.17
N HIS A 440 -20.47 41.26 -2.57
CA HIS A 440 -21.42 42.29 -2.85
C HIS A 440 -20.71 43.54 -2.38
N THR A 441 -20.02 44.16 -3.33
CA THR A 441 -19.69 45.56 -3.33
C THR A 441 -21.01 46.26 -3.03
N ARG A 442 -21.27 46.50 -1.74
CA ARG A 442 -22.18 47.57 -1.33
C ARG A 442 -21.46 48.82 -1.80
N THR A 443 -21.76 49.24 -3.02
CA THR A 443 -21.62 50.62 -3.44
C THR A 443 -22.41 51.45 -2.44
N ALA A 444 -21.69 51.99 -1.46
CA ALA A 444 -22.19 53.07 -0.64
C ALA A 444 -22.51 54.22 -1.60
N LYS A 445 -23.79 54.53 -1.75
CA LYS A 445 -24.25 55.73 -2.45
C LYS A 445 -23.75 56.95 -1.64
N PRO A 446 -22.99 57.88 -2.22
CA PRO A 446 -22.65 59.13 -1.55
C PRO A 446 -23.92 59.99 -1.39
N PRO A 447 -24.08 60.75 -0.29
CA PRO A 447 -25.16 61.72 -0.17
C PRO A 447 -24.95 62.85 -1.17
N THR A 448 -25.97 63.13 -1.98
CA THR A 448 -26.01 64.24 -2.92
C THR A 448 -26.36 65.53 -2.14
N PRO A 449 -25.61 66.63 -2.29
CA PRO A 449 -25.99 67.91 -1.71
C PRO A 449 -27.10 68.59 -2.53
N GLU A 450 -28.15 69.05 -1.85
CA GLU A 450 -29.20 69.90 -2.41
C GLU A 450 -28.66 71.30 -2.78
N PRO A 451 -28.98 71.83 -3.96
CA PRO A 451 -28.87 73.27 -4.23
C PRO A 451 -30.20 73.97 -3.92
N ALA A 452 -30.12 74.98 -3.06
CA ALA A 452 -31.22 75.88 -2.74
C ALA A 452 -31.50 76.87 -3.87
N THR A 453 -32.77 77.09 -4.20
CA THR A 453 -33.22 78.35 -4.85
C THR A 453 -34.71 78.61 -4.56
N THR A 454 -34.97 79.75 -3.87
CA THR A 454 -36.10 80.73 -3.90
C THR A 454 -37.43 80.37 -4.61
N ARG A 455 -38.63 80.83 -4.24
CA ARG A 455 -39.25 81.58 -3.12
C ARG A 455 -40.80 81.55 -3.37
N ILE A 456 -41.58 81.39 -2.29
CA ILE A 456 -42.89 82.01 -1.93
C ILE A 456 -44.19 81.65 -2.72
N PRO A 457 -45.35 81.54 -2.03
CA PRO A 457 -46.48 80.67 -2.41
C PRO A 457 -47.76 81.42 -2.84
N THR A 458 -48.69 80.71 -3.49
CA THR A 458 -50.08 81.16 -3.68
C THR A 458 -51.10 80.01 -3.66
N ARG A 459 -52.33 80.43 -3.32
CA ARG A 459 -53.54 79.76 -2.82
C ARG A 459 -54.19 78.68 -3.73
N PRO A 460 -55.24 77.99 -3.21
CA PRO A 460 -55.82 76.75 -3.74
C PRO A 460 -57.11 76.97 -4.55
N GLY A 461 -57.48 75.92 -5.28
CA GLY A 461 -58.85 75.62 -5.66
C GLY A 461 -59.18 75.84 -7.14
N GLY A 462 -59.92 74.88 -7.71
CA GLY A 462 -60.75 75.13 -8.88
C GLY A 462 -60.34 74.37 -10.14
N ASP A 463 -61.25 73.48 -10.54
CA ASP A 463 -61.67 73.18 -11.91
C ASP A 463 -60.87 72.22 -12.80
N ALA A 464 -61.60 71.15 -13.17
CA ALA A 464 -61.31 70.15 -14.20
C ALA A 464 -61.31 70.78 -15.62
N PRO A 465 -60.81 70.13 -16.70
CA PRO A 465 -61.46 68.94 -17.26
C PRO A 465 -60.56 67.89 -17.97
N THR A 466 -61.15 66.70 -18.08
CA THR A 466 -61.22 65.74 -19.18
C THR A 466 -60.50 66.00 -20.51
N ALA A 467 -60.05 64.87 -21.10
CA ALA A 467 -59.76 64.60 -22.52
C ALA A 467 -58.43 65.20 -23.03
N VAL A 468 -57.62 64.54 -23.86
CA VAL A 468 -57.95 63.94 -25.16
C VAL A 468 -56.85 62.93 -25.52
N SER A 469 -57.24 61.68 -25.71
CA SER A 469 -57.04 60.87 -26.92
C SER A 469 -55.79 61.18 -27.78
N ALA A 470 -54.86 60.25 -27.87
CA ALA A 470 -54.84 59.18 -28.87
C ALA A 470 -54.22 59.57 -30.22
N ARG A 471 -53.18 58.78 -30.57
CA ARG A 471 -52.89 58.23 -31.91
C ARG A 471 -52.40 59.23 -32.98
N PRO A 472 -52.05 58.76 -34.18
CA PRO A 472 -51.27 57.58 -34.59
C PRO A 472 -50.07 58.07 -35.44
N ALA A 473 -49.14 57.25 -35.89
CA ALA A 473 -49.19 56.60 -37.21
C ALA A 473 -47.78 56.05 -37.46
N GLY A 474 -47.65 54.85 -37.99
CA GLY A 474 -47.35 54.79 -39.41
C GLY A 474 -45.94 54.21 -39.61
N SER A 475 -45.91 52.88 -39.60
CA SER A 475 -44.87 51.96 -40.06
C SER A 475 -44.35 52.22 -41.51
N PRO A 476 -43.51 51.35 -42.10
CA PRO A 476 -42.06 51.15 -41.90
C PRO A 476 -41.25 51.29 -43.22
N ARG A 477 -39.91 51.41 -43.17
CA ARG A 477 -38.88 50.95 -44.15
C ARG A 477 -37.58 51.76 -43.99
N ILE A 478 -36.43 51.12 -43.77
CA ILE A 478 -35.34 50.86 -44.75
C ILE A 478 -34.97 52.11 -45.60
N PHE A 479 -33.81 52.76 -45.35
CA PHE A 479 -32.56 52.74 -46.17
C PHE A 479 -31.55 53.86 -45.74
N ARG A 480 -30.25 53.51 -45.79
CA ARG A 480 -28.98 54.27 -46.01
C ARG A 480 -28.36 55.28 -45.03
N GLY A 481 -27.03 55.13 -44.98
CA GLY A 481 -25.95 56.08 -44.69
C GLY A 481 -24.66 55.28 -44.43
N ASP A 482 -24.10 54.61 -45.46
CA ASP A 482 -22.93 55.01 -46.30
C ASP A 482 -21.66 55.29 -45.46
N ASP A 483 -20.63 54.42 -45.45
CA ASP A 483 -19.61 54.07 -46.47
C ASP A 483 -18.57 55.17 -46.77
N SER A 484 -17.30 54.83 -46.53
CA SER A 484 -16.16 55.13 -47.41
C SER A 484 -14.93 54.26 -47.10
N ALA A 485 -14.80 53.17 -47.89
CA ALA A 485 -13.58 52.60 -48.50
C ALA A 485 -12.46 51.98 -47.60
N THR A 486 -11.90 50.77 -47.84
CA THR A 486 -11.95 49.86 -49.00
C THR A 486 -11.38 48.46 -48.68
N ARG A 487 -12.01 47.43 -49.29
CA ARG A 487 -11.49 46.14 -49.83
C ARG A 487 -10.87 45.11 -48.85
N GLN A 488 -11.13 43.80 -48.94
CA GLN A 488 -11.62 42.96 -50.04
C GLN A 488 -12.19 41.63 -49.50
N ILE A 489 -13.12 41.06 -50.26
CA ILE A 489 -14.08 40.01 -49.90
C ILE A 489 -13.54 38.59 -50.09
N HIS A 490 -13.92 37.71 -49.16
CA HIS A 490 -13.84 36.24 -49.17
C HIS A 490 -14.90 35.62 -50.10
N LEU A 491 -14.64 34.48 -50.75
CA LEU A 491 -15.66 33.42 -50.92
C LEU A 491 -15.06 32.01 -51.26
N PRO A 492 -15.71 30.90 -50.86
CA PRO A 492 -15.25 29.47 -50.88
C PRO A 492 -15.83 28.74 -52.14
N PRO A 493 -15.89 27.37 -52.34
CA PRO A 493 -15.85 26.21 -51.42
C PRO A 493 -15.16 24.89 -51.94
N ALA A 494 -15.30 23.79 -51.18
CA ALA A 494 -14.69 22.44 -51.33
C ALA A 494 -14.94 21.73 -52.68
N PRO A 495 -14.13 20.70 -53.07
CA PRO A 495 -14.34 19.31 -52.59
C PRO A 495 -13.07 18.43 -52.44
N LYS A 496 -13.16 17.36 -51.62
CA LYS A 496 -12.23 16.19 -51.57
C LYS A 496 -12.61 15.17 -52.67
N PRO A 497 -11.88 14.05 -52.94
CA PRO A 497 -10.50 13.62 -52.64
C PRO A 497 -9.75 13.00 -53.87
N ARG A 498 -8.45 12.69 -53.78
CA ARG A 498 -7.82 11.41 -54.24
C ARG A 498 -6.29 11.45 -54.13
N ILE A 499 -5.73 10.30 -53.73
CA ILE A 499 -4.29 10.01 -53.59
C ILE A 499 -3.78 9.41 -54.90
N TYR A 500 -2.60 9.84 -55.36
CA TYR A 500 -1.81 9.16 -56.38
C TYR A 500 -0.30 9.34 -56.08
N ARG A 501 0.46 8.24 -56.05
CA ARG A 501 1.94 8.18 -56.07
C ARG A 501 2.33 7.52 -57.40
N PRO A 502 3.41 7.92 -58.12
CA PRO A 502 4.80 7.40 -57.88
C PRO A 502 5.90 8.38 -58.44
N PRO A 503 7.17 8.00 -58.75
CA PRO A 503 8.15 7.02 -58.20
C PRO A 503 9.58 7.60 -57.89
N HIS A 504 10.40 6.77 -57.22
CA HIS A 504 11.88 6.57 -57.26
C HIS A 504 12.92 7.70 -57.03
N ASP A 505 13.83 7.45 -56.06
CA ASP A 505 15.25 7.89 -55.97
C ASP A 505 16.04 7.58 -57.27
N PRO A 506 17.27 8.12 -57.57
CA PRO A 506 18.33 8.54 -56.63
C PRO A 506 19.21 9.76 -57.05
N SER A 507 20.05 10.22 -56.13
CA SER A 507 21.48 10.54 -56.37
C SER A 507 22.25 10.62 -55.06
#